data_AF-A0AAD7G7R9-F1
#
_entry.id   AF-A0AAD7G7R9-F1
#
_cell.length_a   1.000
_cell.length_b   1.000
_cell.length_c   1.000
_cell.angle_alpha   90.00
_cell.angle_beta   90.00
_cell.angle_gamma   90.00
#
_symmetry.space_group_name_H-M   'P 1'
#
loop_
_entity.id
_entity.type
_entity.pdbx_description
1 polymer ?
#
loop_
_entity_poly.entity_id
_entity_poly.type
_entity_poly.pdbx_seq_one_letter_code
_entity_poly.pdbx_strand_id
1 'polypeptide(L)' 'KLTSITCDNASSNNTMARVLEGLLPSFDADKDRTRCFAHIINLVAKSMLRIFDPPKDTETDGERDNDNDE' A
#
# COMPACT_ATOMS: atom_id res chain seq x y z
N LYS A 1 9.43 -2.97 24.77
CA LYS A 1 8.99 -1.68 24.18
C LYS A 1 8.99 -1.86 22.68
N LEU A 2 7.82 -1.81 22.03
CA LEU A 2 7.71 -1.81 20.57
C LEU A 2 8.14 -0.43 20.07
N THR A 3 9.06 -0.37 19.11
CA THR A 3 9.62 0.89 18.58
C THR A 3 9.16 1.21 17.18
N SER A 4 8.93 0.19 16.35
CA SER A 4 8.37 0.36 15.01
C SER A 4 7.83 -0.96 14.46
N ILE A 5 6.97 -0.86 13.44
CA ILE A 5 6.44 -1.99 12.67
C ILE A 5 6.57 -1.67 11.17
N THR A 6 6.85 -2.70 10.36
CA THR A 6 6.87 -2.60 8.89
C THR A 6 5.80 -3.51 8.31
N CYS A 7 4.95 -2.98 7.45
CA CYS A 7 3.91 -3.75 6.76
C CYS A 7 3.84 -3.35 5.27
N ASP A 8 3.17 -4.15 4.44
CA ASP A 8 2.91 -3.77 3.04
C ASP A 8 2.06 -2.48 2.94
N ASN A 9 1.92 -1.94 1.73
CA ASN A 9 1.28 -0.64 1.51
C ASN A 9 -0.25 -0.78 1.44
N ALA A 10 -0.81 -1.78 2.12
CA ALA A 10 -2.24 -1.94 2.22
C ALA A 10 -2.90 -0.90 3.14
N SER A 11 -4.03 -0.38 2.68
CA SER A 11 -4.95 0.46 3.45
C SER A 11 -5.45 -0.23 4.73
N SER A 12 -5.60 -1.56 4.71
CA SER A 12 -5.94 -2.37 5.89
C SER A 12 -4.89 -2.24 7.01
N ASN A 13 -3.62 -2.08 6.66
CA ASN A 13 -2.55 -1.86 7.62
C ASN A 13 -2.58 -0.45 8.23
N ASN A 14 -3.30 0.51 7.62
CA ASN A 14 -3.58 1.80 8.28
C ASN A 14 -4.49 1.58 9.48
N THR A 15 -5.55 0.82 9.30
CA THR A 15 -6.53 0.52 10.35
C THR A 15 -5.88 -0.25 11.49
N MET A 16 -5.10 -1.28 11.17
CA MET A 16 -4.38 -2.07 12.18
C MET A 16 -3.43 -1.21 13.03
N ALA A 17 -2.69 -0.27 12.43
CA ALA A 17 -1.80 0.62 13.17
C ALA A 17 -2.53 1.58 14.10
N ARG A 18 -3.70 2.09 13.69
CA ARG A 18 -4.56 2.92 14.56
C ARG A 18 -5.11 2.15 15.75
N VAL A 19 -5.44 0.87 15.56
CA VAL A 19 -5.83 -0.01 16.68
C VAL A 19 -4.65 -0.23 17.63
N LEU A 20 -3.45 -0.47 17.11
CA LEU A 20 -2.23 -0.63 17.91
C LEU A 20 -1.88 0.61 18.74
N GLU A 21 -2.06 1.81 18.19
CA GLU A 21 -1.86 3.09 18.90
C GLU A 21 -2.75 3.20 20.16
N GLY A 22 -3.98 2.68 20.10
CA GLY A 22 -4.87 2.61 21.27
C GLY A 22 -4.47 1.55 22.31
N LEU A 23 -3.78 0.48 21.89
CA LEU A 23 -3.38 -0.64 22.75
C LEU A 23 -1.97 -0.46 23.35
N LEU A 24 -1.12 0.32 22.70
CA LEU A 24 0.28 0.51 23.05
C LEU A 24 0.57 2.00 23.26
N PRO A 25 0.61 2.48 24.52
CA PRO A 25 0.77 3.90 24.84
C PRO A 25 2.07 4.55 24.31
N SER A 26 3.04 3.74 23.89
CA SER A 26 4.32 4.19 23.33
C SER A 26 4.43 4.04 21.82
N PHE A 27 3.35 3.65 21.15
CA PHE A 27 3.31 3.44 19.70
C PHE A 27 2.48 4.54 19.06
N ASP A 28 3.07 5.24 18.11
CA ASP A 28 2.43 6.27 17.29
C ASP A 28 2.26 5.71 15.88
N ALA A 29 1.02 5.58 15.41
CA ALA A 29 0.73 4.92 14.14
C ALA A 29 1.35 5.64 12.93
N ASP A 30 1.60 6.94 13.03
CA ASP A 30 2.15 7.76 11.95
C ASP A 30 3.68 7.80 12.00
N LYS A 31 4.29 7.73 13.19
CA LYS A 31 5.75 7.77 13.36
C LYS A 31 6.40 6.39 13.35
N ASP A 32 5.75 5.41 13.97
CA ASP A 32 6.36 4.12 14.27
C ASP A 32 5.98 3.05 13.22
N ARG A 33 5.06 3.36 12.31
CA ARG A 33 4.78 2.48 11.17
C ARG A 33 5.55 2.89 9.93
N THR A 34 6.29 1.95 9.40
CA THR A 34 6.96 2.04 8.10
C THR A 34 6.28 1.17 7.05
N ARG A 35 6.39 1.56 5.78
CA ARG A 35 5.86 0.79 4.65
C ARG A 35 6.93 -0.12 4.06
N CYS A 36 6.50 -1.23 3.46
CA CYS A 36 7.39 -2.20 2.85
C CYS A 36 8.13 -1.60 1.65
N PHE A 37 9.45 -1.49 1.75
CA PHE A 37 10.29 -0.94 0.68
C PHE A 37 10.22 -1.78 -0.61
N ALA A 38 10.10 -3.12 -0.48
CA ALA A 38 9.93 -3.99 -1.64
C ALA A 38 8.63 -3.70 -2.41
N HIS A 39 7.53 -3.42 -1.68
CA HIS A 39 6.27 -3.02 -2.32
C HIS A 39 6.41 -1.66 -3.02
N ILE A 40 7.09 -0.69 -2.40
CA ILE A 40 7.37 0.62 -3.04
C ILE A 40 8.17 0.44 -4.34
N ILE A 41 9.21 -0.40 -4.33
CA ILE A 41 9.98 -0.69 -5.56
C ILE A 41 9.09 -1.31 -6.63
N ASN A 42 8.23 -2.26 -6.28
CA ASN A 42 7.30 -2.88 -7.23
C ASN A 42 6.36 -1.85 -7.86
N LEU A 43 5.79 -0.93 -7.07
CA LEU A 43 4.93 0.14 -7.59
C LEU A 43 5.70 1.10 -8.50
N VAL A 44 6.91 1.50 -8.12
CA VAL A 44 7.76 2.37 -8.95
C VAL A 44 8.12 1.68 -10.26
N ALA A 45 8.51 0.40 -10.22
CA ALA A 45 8.83 -0.38 -11.40
C ALA A 45 7.62 -0.49 -12.34
N LYS A 46 6.44 -0.84 -11.82
CA LYS A 46 5.19 -0.86 -12.60
C LYS A 46 4.89 0.50 -13.25
N SER A 47 5.02 1.58 -12.49
CA SER A 47 4.81 2.93 -13.00
C SER A 47 5.81 3.33 -14.08
N MET A 48 7.07 2.92 -13.95
CA MET A 48 8.12 3.19 -14.94
C MET A 48 7.94 2.36 -16.20
N LEU A 49 7.49 1.10 -16.08
CA LEU A 49 7.29 0.22 -17.23
C LEU A 49 6.04 0.57 -18.04
N ARG A 50 5.04 1.19 -17.42
CA ARG A 50 3.79 1.60 -18.07
C ARG A 50 3.96 2.51 -19.30
N ILE A 51 5.09 3.21 -19.42
CA ILE A 51 5.41 4.01 -20.62
C ILE A 51 5.68 3.15 -21.86
N PHE A 52 5.97 1.87 -21.67
CA PHE A 52 6.23 0.89 -22.73
C PHE A 52 5.04 -0.04 -22.97
N ASP A 53 3.94 0.11 -22.23
CA ASP A 53 2.74 -0.67 -22.47
C ASP A 53 2.16 -0.30 -23.84
N PRO A 54 1.68 -1.29 -24.63
CA PRO A 54 0.99 -1.01 -25.87
C PRO A 54 -0.26 -0.15 -25.58
N PRO A 55 -0.71 0.69 -26.53
CA PRO A 55 -1.95 1.43 -26.38
C PRO A 55 -3.08 0.47 -26.02
N LYS A 56 -3.78 0.73 -24.91
CA LYS A 56 -4.97 -0.05 -24.58
C LYS A 56 -6.03 0.28 -25.64
N ASP A 57 -6.42 -0.71 -26.44
CA ASP A 57 -7.54 -0.56 -27.37
C ASP A 57 -8.76 -0.08 -26.59
N THR A 58 -9.39 0.98 -27.09
CA THR A 58 -10.59 1.56 -26.47
C THR A 58 -11.77 0.64 -26.79
N GLU A 59 -11.93 -0.43 -26.04
CA GLU A 59 -13.17 -1.20 -26.04
C GLU A 59 -14.11 -0.63 -24.98
N THR A 60 -15.30 -0.27 -25.44
CA THR A 60 -16.45 0.24 -24.68
C THR A 60 -16.85 -0.66 -23.52
N ASP A 61 -17.02 -0.04 -22.34
CA ASP A 61 -17.86 -0.42 -21.20
C ASP A 61 -18.05 -1.91 -20.87
N GLY A 62 -17.35 -2.37 -19.83
CA GLY A 62 -17.78 -3.52 -19.03
C GLY A 62 -16.64 -4.23 -18.31
N GLU A 63 -16.67 -4.14 -16.97
CA GLU A 63 -16.09 -5.11 -16.03
C GLU A 63 -14.76 -4.73 -15.32
N ARG A 64 -14.95 -4.09 -14.16
CA ARG A 64 -14.27 -4.29 -12.87
C ARG A 64 -12.75 -4.57 -12.91
N ASP A 65 -11.95 -3.52 -12.95
CA ASP A 65 -10.71 -3.49 -12.15
C ASP A 65 -11.11 -3.17 -10.71
N ASN A 66 -11.60 -4.19 -10.02
CA ASN A 66 -11.65 -4.17 -8.57
C ASN A 66 -10.20 -4.39 -8.09
N ASP A 67 -9.36 -3.36 -8.26
CA ASP A 67 -8.04 -3.25 -7.63
C ASP A 67 -8.24 -2.95 -6.14
N ASN A 68 -8.99 -3.82 -5.48
CA ASN A 68 -9.04 -3.90 -4.04
C ASN A 68 -8.12 -5.06 -3.68
N ASP A 69 -6.84 -4.74 -3.52
CA ASP A 69 -5.90 -5.38 -2.59
C ASP A 69 -4.57 -4.60 -2.64
N GLU A 70 -4.61 -3.40 -2.07
CA GLU A 70 -3.73 -2.93 -0.98
C GLU A 70 -4.26 -1.57 -0.50
#